data_AF-A0AAU1RFL4-F1
#
_entry.id   AF-A0AAU1RFL4-F1
#
_cell.length_a   1.000
_cell.length_b   1.000
_cell.length_c   1.000
_cell.angle_alpha   90.00
_cell.angle_beta   90.00
_cell.angle_gamma   90.00
#
_symmetry.space_group_name_H-M   'P 1'
#
loop_
_entity.id
_entity.type
_entity.pdbx_description
1 polymer ?
#
loop_
_entity_poly.entity_id
_entity_poly.type
_entity_poly.pdbx_seq_one_letter_code
_entity_poly.pdbx_strand_id
1 'polypeptide(L)'
;MSWDEDGTPHPLALRRSGRSELEPDRLPEIRELEALGWEPAPEELRWAFLPYVWPPAARTWIPDRSTHWAVETSLDGHGHITGVECAPLPEADLHGLDGETDTALAALGLPPRPLGRLWLLRPVGPFATVAEVLAHLDATAAARGTDPGLTTEFLTLAGAELATLGGPPPPGA
;
A
#
# COMPACT_ATOMS: atom_id res chain seq x y z
N MET A 1 -4.91 -2.95 -15.31
CA MET A 1 -4.47 -3.32 -13.95
C MET A 1 -3.07 -3.91 -14.09
N SER A 2 -2.13 -3.51 -13.24
CA SER A 2 -0.70 -3.88 -13.30
C SER A 2 0.00 -3.32 -12.06
N TRP A 3 1.10 -3.90 -11.59
CA TRP A 3 1.95 -3.34 -10.54
C TRP A 3 2.96 -2.30 -11.01
N ASP A 4 2.91 -1.87 -12.29
CA ASP A 4 3.91 -0.93 -12.83
C ASP A 4 5.35 -1.44 -12.59
N GLU A 5 5.58 -2.72 -12.91
CA GLU A 5 6.82 -3.44 -12.59
C GLU A 5 8.04 -2.76 -13.21
N ASP A 6 7.90 -2.29 -14.47
CA ASP A 6 8.91 -1.55 -15.22
C ASP A 6 8.87 -0.03 -14.99
N GLY A 7 7.95 0.45 -14.16
CA GLY A 7 7.81 1.87 -13.83
C GLY A 7 9.01 2.38 -13.05
N THR A 8 9.29 3.68 -13.18
CA THR A 8 10.30 4.35 -12.36
C THR A 8 9.68 4.89 -11.06
N PRO A 9 10.42 4.91 -9.93
CA PRO A 9 9.92 5.51 -8.70
C PRO A 9 9.60 6.98 -8.92
N HIS A 10 8.77 7.54 -8.03
CA HIS A 10 8.49 8.96 -8.05
C HIS A 10 9.82 9.76 -8.00
N PRO A 11 10.00 10.81 -8.84
CA PRO A 11 11.27 11.53 -8.94
C PRO A 11 11.79 12.12 -7.62
N LEU A 12 10.91 12.41 -6.66
CA LEU A 12 11.30 12.85 -5.32
C LEU A 12 12.14 11.82 -4.57
N ALA A 13 11.87 10.52 -4.77
CA ALA A 13 12.61 9.45 -4.13
C ALA A 13 14.06 9.35 -4.63
N LEU A 14 14.30 9.74 -5.88
CA LEU A 14 15.63 9.75 -6.51
C LEU A 14 16.58 10.78 -5.90
N ARG A 15 16.08 11.75 -5.14
CA ARG A 15 16.90 12.78 -4.47
C ARG A 15 17.64 12.28 -3.24
N ARG A 16 17.29 11.09 -2.77
CA ARG A 16 17.80 10.48 -1.54
C ARG A 16 18.37 9.10 -1.84
N SER A 17 19.24 8.61 -0.97
CA SER A 17 19.88 7.30 -1.08
C SER A 17 20.16 6.71 0.30
N GLY A 18 20.26 5.39 0.39
CA GLY A 18 20.54 4.67 1.64
C GLY A 18 19.28 4.34 2.45
N ARG A 19 19.49 3.71 3.61
CA ARG A 19 18.46 3.37 4.59
C ARG A 19 18.21 4.55 5.53
N SER A 20 17.01 4.59 6.10
CA SER A 20 16.54 5.54 7.10
C SER A 20 16.16 4.77 8.35
N GLU A 21 16.46 5.32 9.53
CA GLU A 21 16.00 4.76 10.82
C GLU A 21 14.53 5.11 11.11
N LEU A 22 13.90 5.91 10.25
CA LEU A 22 12.50 6.29 10.37
C LEU A 22 11.58 5.19 9.83
N GLU A 23 10.42 5.07 10.47
CA GLU A 23 9.28 4.30 9.97
C GLU A 23 8.85 4.79 8.57
N PRO A 24 8.23 3.91 7.75
CA PRO A 24 7.77 4.23 6.40
C PRO A 24 7.00 5.55 6.31
N ASP A 25 5.95 5.73 7.12
CA ASP A 25 5.07 6.91 7.18
C ASP A 25 5.79 8.22 7.56
N ARG A 26 6.98 8.12 8.14
CA ARG A 26 7.79 9.27 8.60
C ARG A 26 8.90 9.63 7.64
N LEU A 27 9.06 8.91 6.53
CA LEU A 27 10.07 9.22 5.54
C LEU A 27 9.84 10.64 4.97
N PRO A 28 10.89 11.47 4.81
CA PRO A 28 10.75 12.83 4.30
C PRO A 28 10.07 12.91 2.93
N GLU A 29 10.34 11.94 2.05
CA GLU A 29 9.70 11.83 0.74
C GLU A 29 8.20 11.57 0.81
N ILE A 30 7.70 10.85 1.83
CA ILE A 30 6.25 10.70 2.03
C ILE A 30 5.63 12.04 2.40
N ARG A 31 6.20 12.76 3.36
CA ARG A 31 5.68 14.08 3.76
C ARG A 31 5.67 15.10 2.63
N GLU A 32 6.71 15.09 1.79
CA GLU A 32 6.74 15.93 0.59
C GLU A 32 5.65 15.53 -0.42
N LEU A 33 5.38 14.24 -0.58
CA LEU A 33 4.34 13.73 -1.46
C LEU A 33 2.94 14.04 -0.91
N GLU A 34 2.73 13.95 0.40
CA GLU A 34 1.50 14.37 1.08
C GLU A 34 1.17 15.84 0.81
N ALA A 35 2.18 16.72 0.87
CA ALA A 35 2.01 18.12 0.51
C ALA A 35 1.61 18.34 -0.97
N LEU A 36 1.84 17.35 -1.83
CA LEU A 36 1.44 17.33 -3.25
C LEU A 36 0.12 16.58 -3.50
N GLY A 37 -0.56 16.14 -2.43
CA GLY A 37 -1.85 15.45 -2.50
C GLY A 37 -1.75 13.97 -2.82
N TRP A 38 -0.62 13.33 -2.50
CA TRP A 38 -0.47 11.88 -2.47
C TRP A 38 -0.65 11.36 -1.06
N GLU A 39 -1.35 10.25 -0.89
CA GLU A 39 -1.56 9.60 0.41
C GLU A 39 -0.96 8.20 0.36
N PRO A 40 -0.35 7.69 1.45
CA PRO A 40 0.06 6.30 1.52
C PRO A 40 -1.09 5.35 1.19
N ALA A 41 -0.82 4.29 0.44
CA ALA A 41 -1.81 3.25 0.21
C ALA A 41 -2.21 2.61 1.56
N PRO A 42 -3.49 2.30 1.78
CA PRO A 42 -3.94 1.68 3.03
C PRO A 42 -3.23 0.35 3.28
N GLU A 43 -2.81 0.14 4.53
CA GLU A 43 -2.08 -1.06 4.94
C GLU A 43 -3.00 -2.22 5.31
N GLU A 44 -4.32 -2.01 5.46
CA GLU A 44 -5.22 -3.10 5.80
C GLU A 44 -5.26 -4.15 4.69
N LEU A 45 -5.16 -5.43 5.08
CA LEU A 45 -5.08 -6.56 4.17
C LEU A 45 -6.19 -6.57 3.10
N ARG A 46 -7.41 -6.12 3.45
CA ARG A 46 -8.54 -6.04 2.51
C ARG A 46 -8.30 -5.09 1.34
N TRP A 47 -7.38 -4.14 1.48
CA TRP A 47 -7.02 -3.14 0.48
C TRP A 47 -5.69 -3.40 -0.22
N ALA A 48 -5.03 -4.53 0.07
CA ALA A 48 -3.71 -4.85 -0.48
C ALA A 48 -3.65 -4.81 -2.02
N PHE A 49 -4.76 -5.07 -2.70
CA PHE A 49 -4.86 -5.05 -4.16
C PHE A 49 -4.95 -3.65 -4.77
N LEU A 50 -5.19 -2.60 -3.96
CA LEU A 50 -5.53 -1.27 -4.48
C LEU A 50 -4.50 -0.73 -5.46
N PRO A 51 -3.17 -0.74 -5.19
CA PRO A 51 -2.23 -0.16 -6.14
C PRO A 51 -2.23 -0.89 -7.49
N TYR A 52 -2.61 -2.18 -7.56
CA TYR A 52 -2.74 -2.94 -8.80
C TYR A 52 -3.87 -2.43 -9.71
N VAL A 53 -4.99 -2.01 -9.10
CA VAL A 53 -6.22 -1.59 -9.80
C VAL A 53 -6.41 -0.07 -9.85
N TRP A 54 -5.69 0.69 -9.03
CA TRP A 54 -5.77 2.14 -8.99
C TRP A 54 -5.35 2.74 -10.34
N PRO A 55 -5.97 3.86 -10.80
CA PRO A 55 -5.62 4.45 -12.08
C PRO A 55 -4.12 4.81 -12.16
N PRO A 56 -3.42 4.46 -13.26
CA PRO A 56 -1.96 4.68 -13.36
C PRO A 56 -1.52 6.13 -13.13
N ALA A 57 -2.31 7.10 -13.57
CA ALA A 57 -2.01 8.53 -13.38
C ALA A 57 -2.20 9.02 -11.93
N ALA A 58 -2.90 8.24 -11.11
CA ALA A 58 -3.24 8.56 -9.72
C ALA A 58 -2.59 7.60 -8.72
N ARG A 59 -1.60 6.81 -9.15
CA ARG A 59 -0.78 5.97 -8.27
C ARG A 59 0.69 6.22 -8.56
N THR A 60 1.53 6.09 -7.55
CA THR A 60 2.98 6.12 -7.68
C THR A 60 3.60 5.29 -6.57
N TRP A 61 4.91 5.15 -6.59
CA TRP A 61 5.62 4.46 -5.55
C TRP A 61 6.98 5.10 -5.28
N ILE A 62 7.50 4.86 -4.09
CA ILE A 62 8.86 5.19 -3.68
C ILE A 62 9.54 3.93 -3.13
N PRO A 63 10.87 3.80 -3.19
CA PRO A 63 11.56 2.71 -2.52
C PRO A 63 11.34 2.79 -1.01
N ASP A 64 10.98 1.66 -0.39
CA ASP A 64 10.99 1.55 1.06
C ASP A 64 12.43 1.57 1.56
N ARG A 65 12.75 2.64 2.29
CA ARG A 65 14.08 2.87 2.87
C ARG A 65 14.06 2.76 4.38
N SER A 66 12.90 2.49 4.97
CA SER A 66 12.80 2.28 6.40
C SER A 66 13.70 1.12 6.84
N THR A 67 14.10 1.18 8.11
CA THR A 67 14.80 0.09 8.77
C THR A 67 13.77 -0.64 9.61
N HIS A 68 13.47 -1.89 9.25
CA HIS A 68 12.66 -2.75 10.11
C HIS A 68 13.55 -3.29 11.23
N TRP A 69 13.04 -3.26 12.45
CA TRP A 69 13.78 -3.68 13.64
C TRP A 69 13.24 -5.01 14.15
N ALA A 70 14.14 -5.95 14.43
CA ALA A 70 13.87 -7.15 15.21
C ALA A 70 14.06 -6.83 16.69
N VAL A 71 13.06 -7.15 17.50
CA VAL A 71 13.16 -7.04 18.97
C VAL A 71 13.10 -8.45 19.55
N GLU A 72 14.24 -8.93 20.03
CA GLU A 72 14.34 -10.22 20.69
C GLU A 72 14.27 -10.03 22.21
N THR A 73 13.29 -10.69 22.83
CA THR A 73 13.11 -10.65 24.28
C THR A 73 13.52 -11.98 24.88
N SER A 74 14.54 -11.95 25.73
CA SER A 74 14.94 -13.10 26.54
C SER A 74 14.09 -13.18 27.79
N LEU A 75 13.60 -14.38 28.12
CA LEU A 75 12.82 -14.65 29.33
C LEU A 75 13.60 -15.55 30.28
N ASP A 76 13.37 -15.42 31.58
CA ASP A 76 13.72 -16.46 32.54
C ASP A 76 12.77 -17.66 32.39
N GLY A 77 13.09 -18.78 33.03
CA GLY A 77 12.23 -19.97 33.07
C GLY A 77 10.88 -19.77 33.78
N HIS A 78 10.58 -18.55 34.24
CA HIS A 78 9.33 -18.14 34.88
C HIS A 78 8.55 -17.10 34.06
N GLY A 79 9.03 -16.73 32.87
CA GLY A 79 8.38 -15.77 31.97
C GLY A 79 8.70 -14.30 32.25
N HIS A 80 9.66 -13.99 33.12
CA HIS A 80 10.14 -12.61 33.31
C HIS A 80 11.17 -12.23 32.25
N ILE A 81 11.12 -10.99 31.78
CA ILE A 81 12.09 -10.46 30.82
C ILE A 81 13.46 -10.31 31.49
N THR A 82 14.47 -10.97 30.94
CA THR A 82 15.87 -10.92 31.39
C THR A 82 16.79 -10.16 30.46
N GLY A 83 16.35 -9.90 29.23
CA GLY A 83 17.10 -9.14 28.23
C GLY A 83 16.22 -8.71 27.07
N VAL A 84 16.59 -7.59 26.45
CA VAL A 84 15.98 -7.10 25.21
C VAL A 84 17.13 -6.70 24.29
N GLU A 85 17.19 -7.35 23.13
CA GLU A 85 18.12 -7.00 22.06
C GLU A 85 17.33 -6.43 20.88
N CYS A 86 17.83 -5.34 20.31
CA CYS A 86 17.22 -4.69 19.17
C CYS A 86 18.28 -4.58 18.06
N ALA A 87 17.98 -5.16 16.91
CA ALA A 87 18.86 -5.16 15.75
C ALA A 87 18.04 -4.96 14.47
N PRO A 88 18.60 -4.37 13.41
CA PRO A 88 17.94 -4.33 12.11
C PRO A 88 17.59 -5.74 11.65
N LEU A 89 16.37 -5.91 11.14
CA LEU A 89 15.91 -7.18 10.60
C LEU A 89 16.81 -7.57 9.41
N PRO A 90 17.33 -8.82 9.37
CA PRO A 90 18.10 -9.32 8.25
C PRO A 90 17.31 -9.25 6.94
N GLU A 91 18.00 -9.04 5.81
CA GLU A 91 17.36 -8.94 4.49
C GLU A 91 16.54 -10.19 4.13
N ALA A 92 16.98 -11.37 4.56
CA ALA A 92 16.25 -12.62 4.35
C ALA A 92 14.87 -12.62 5.02
N ASP A 93 14.75 -11.98 6.17
CA ASP A 93 13.52 -11.94 6.98
C ASP A 93 12.58 -10.81 6.54
N LEU A 94 13.10 -9.76 5.89
CA LEU A 94 12.28 -8.70 5.29
C LEU A 94 11.27 -9.27 4.27
N HIS A 95 11.67 -10.28 3.51
CA HIS A 95 10.78 -10.95 2.55
C HIS A 95 9.60 -11.67 3.21
N GLY A 96 9.73 -12.06 4.48
CA GLY A 96 8.67 -12.73 5.22
C GLY A 96 7.56 -11.80 5.70
N LEU A 97 7.83 -10.49 5.80
CA LEU A 97 6.88 -9.50 6.33
C LEU A 97 5.61 -9.40 5.47
N ASP A 98 5.74 -9.55 4.16
CA ASP A 98 4.61 -9.48 3.21
C ASP A 98 3.90 -10.83 3.00
N GLY A 99 4.32 -11.91 3.66
CA GLY A 99 3.85 -13.27 3.36
C GLY A 99 2.33 -13.48 3.48
N GLU A 100 1.69 -12.85 4.46
CA GLU A 100 0.22 -12.86 4.58
C GLU A 100 -0.43 -12.15 3.39
N THR A 101 0.08 -10.97 3.03
CA THR A 101 -0.43 -10.20 1.90
C THR A 101 -0.26 -10.95 0.58
N ASP A 102 0.91 -11.53 0.33
CA ASP A 102 1.18 -12.27 -0.89
C ASP A 102 0.28 -13.51 -1.02
N THR A 103 0.06 -14.23 0.09
CA THR A 103 -0.88 -15.35 0.13
C THR A 103 -2.30 -14.90 -0.24
N ALA A 104 -2.72 -13.77 0.31
CA ALA A 104 -4.05 -13.22 0.10
C ALA A 104 -4.24 -12.71 -1.34
N LEU A 105 -3.23 -12.07 -1.93
CA LEU A 105 -3.21 -11.65 -3.33
C LEU A 105 -3.20 -12.84 -4.30
N ALA A 106 -2.44 -13.89 -3.98
CA ALA A 106 -2.41 -15.13 -4.76
C ALA A 106 -3.78 -15.81 -4.79
N ALA A 107 -4.53 -15.79 -3.67
CA ALA A 107 -5.90 -16.30 -3.61
C ALA A 107 -6.88 -15.54 -4.53
N LEU A 108 -6.58 -14.28 -4.85
CA LEU A 108 -7.30 -13.48 -5.84
C LEU A 108 -6.83 -13.69 -7.28
N GLY A 109 -5.80 -14.53 -7.50
CA GLY A 109 -5.16 -14.71 -8.79
C GLY A 109 -4.27 -13.54 -9.23
N LEU A 110 -3.85 -12.69 -8.29
CA LEU A 110 -2.96 -11.56 -8.55
C LEU A 110 -1.49 -11.96 -8.37
N PRO A 111 -0.56 -11.36 -9.15
CA PRO A 111 0.86 -11.49 -8.86
C PRO A 111 1.21 -10.82 -7.52
N PRO A 112 2.29 -11.25 -6.83
CA PRO A 112 2.74 -10.66 -5.58
C PRO A 112 3.09 -9.17 -5.76
N ARG A 113 3.04 -8.40 -4.67
CA ARG A 113 3.44 -6.98 -4.73
C ARG A 113 4.94 -6.89 -4.99
N PRO A 114 5.41 -5.95 -5.83
CA PRO A 114 6.83 -5.72 -5.96
C PRO A 114 7.42 -5.27 -4.62
N LEU A 115 8.43 -6.01 -4.17
CA LEU A 115 9.07 -5.82 -2.87
C LEU A 115 9.76 -4.45 -2.76
N GLY A 116 9.85 -3.94 -1.53
CA GLY A 116 10.56 -2.70 -1.22
C GLY A 116 9.95 -1.46 -1.87
N ARG A 117 8.65 -1.46 -2.15
CA ARG A 117 7.91 -0.31 -2.67
C ARG A 117 6.86 0.15 -1.67
N LEU A 118 6.92 1.42 -1.29
CA LEU A 118 5.82 2.10 -0.62
C LEU A 118 4.93 2.73 -1.69
N TRP A 119 3.68 2.28 -1.75
CA TRP A 119 2.70 2.77 -2.71
C TRP A 119 2.02 4.02 -2.17
N LEU A 120 1.83 5.00 -3.05
CA LEU A 120 1.05 6.20 -2.77
C LEU A 120 -0.03 6.38 -3.83
N LEU A 121 -1.17 6.87 -3.39
CA LEU A 121 -2.38 7.03 -4.18
C LEU A 121 -2.81 8.50 -4.14
N ARG A 122 -3.38 9.00 -5.23
CA ARG A 122 -4.18 10.23 -5.21
C ARG A 122 -5.65 9.87 -5.26
N PRO A 123 -6.53 10.66 -4.62
CA PRO A 123 -7.96 10.52 -4.84
C PRO A 123 -8.30 10.68 -6.34
N VAL A 124 -9.35 9.99 -6.76
CA VAL A 124 -9.83 9.97 -8.16
C VAL A 124 -11.28 10.43 -8.22
N GLY A 125 -11.73 10.89 -9.38
CA GLY A 125 -13.09 11.43 -9.51
C GLY A 125 -13.34 12.67 -8.64
N PRO A 126 -14.53 12.82 -8.02
CA PRO A 126 -14.90 14.02 -7.27
C PRO A 126 -14.41 14.04 -5.81
N PHE A 127 -13.63 13.04 -5.38
CA PHE A 127 -13.23 12.86 -3.99
C PHE A 127 -12.00 13.70 -3.63
N ALA A 128 -11.96 14.19 -2.40
CA ALA A 128 -10.88 15.01 -1.89
C ALA A 128 -9.76 14.21 -1.23
N THR A 129 -10.06 12.98 -0.77
CA THR A 129 -9.10 12.11 -0.07
C THR A 129 -9.23 10.66 -0.53
N VAL A 130 -8.17 9.87 -0.35
CA VAL A 130 -8.22 8.42 -0.61
C VAL A 130 -9.28 7.76 0.26
N ALA A 131 -9.40 8.16 1.53
CA ALA A 131 -10.42 7.64 2.45
C ALA A 131 -11.85 7.82 1.91
N GLU A 132 -12.17 8.95 1.28
CA GLU A 132 -13.47 9.16 0.64
C GLU A 132 -13.70 8.23 -0.56
N VAL A 133 -12.65 7.95 -1.35
CA VAL A 133 -12.73 6.93 -2.42
C VAL A 133 -13.03 5.56 -1.83
N LEU A 134 -12.36 5.17 -0.74
CA LEU A 134 -12.60 3.87 -0.08
C LEU A 134 -14.03 3.77 0.48
N ALA A 135 -14.52 4.84 1.11
CA ALA A 135 -15.89 4.91 1.60
C ALA A 135 -16.91 4.77 0.45
N HIS A 136 -16.62 5.34 -0.71
CA HIS A 136 -17.42 5.16 -1.93
C HIS A 136 -17.40 3.72 -2.43
N LEU A 137 -16.24 3.06 -2.41
CA LEU A 137 -16.11 1.65 -2.79
C LEU A 137 -16.92 0.74 -1.84
N ASP A 138 -16.80 0.96 -0.52
CA ASP A 138 -17.57 0.24 0.50
C ASP A 138 -19.09 0.46 0.29
N ALA A 139 -19.52 1.70 0.07
CA ALA A 139 -20.93 2.02 -0.20
C ALA A 139 -21.45 1.37 -1.49
N THR A 140 -20.63 1.35 -2.54
CA THR A 140 -20.96 0.73 -3.83
C THR A 140 -21.08 -0.79 -3.71
N ALA A 141 -20.18 -1.43 -2.97
CA ALA A 141 -20.27 -2.86 -2.68
C ALA A 141 -21.53 -3.19 -1.88
N ALA A 142 -21.83 -2.43 -0.82
CA ALA A 142 -23.05 -2.59 -0.04
C ALA A 142 -24.32 -2.45 -0.90
N ALA A 143 -24.37 -1.44 -1.78
CA ALA A 143 -25.50 -1.24 -2.69
C ALA A 143 -25.69 -2.38 -3.70
N ARG A 144 -24.60 -3.08 -4.06
CA ARG A 144 -24.62 -4.23 -4.97
C ARG A 144 -24.70 -5.59 -4.27
N GLY A 145 -24.75 -5.61 -2.94
CA GLY A 145 -24.74 -6.84 -2.14
C GLY A 145 -23.43 -7.62 -2.24
N THR A 146 -22.31 -6.95 -2.54
CA THR A 146 -20.98 -7.53 -2.58
C THR A 146 -20.30 -7.37 -1.22
N ASP A 147 -19.67 -8.43 -0.72
CA ASP A 147 -18.88 -8.39 0.50
C ASP A 147 -17.60 -7.55 0.30
N PRO A 148 -17.36 -6.48 1.08
CA PRO A 148 -16.17 -5.62 0.95
C PRO A 148 -14.89 -6.25 1.53
N GLY A 149 -14.85 -7.58 1.63
CA GLY A 149 -13.66 -8.35 1.97
C GLY A 149 -12.70 -8.52 0.80
N LEU A 150 -11.58 -9.20 1.06
CA LEU A 150 -10.58 -9.52 0.04
C LEU A 150 -11.08 -10.68 -0.85
N THR A 151 -12.00 -10.37 -1.76
CA THR A 151 -12.64 -11.33 -2.67
C THR A 151 -12.46 -10.92 -4.13
N THR A 152 -12.51 -11.88 -5.06
CA THR A 152 -12.43 -11.60 -6.51
C THR A 152 -13.59 -10.72 -6.98
N GLU A 153 -14.76 -10.86 -6.37
CA GLU A 153 -15.96 -10.07 -6.67
C GLU A 153 -15.74 -8.60 -6.29
N PHE A 154 -15.24 -8.35 -5.08
CA PHE A 154 -14.93 -7.00 -4.64
C PHE A 154 -13.78 -6.36 -5.40
N LEU A 155 -12.71 -7.12 -5.70
CA LEU A 155 -11.62 -6.70 -6.58
C LEU A 155 -12.16 -6.23 -7.95
N THR A 156 -13.05 -7.01 -8.56
CA THR A 156 -13.63 -6.71 -9.88
C THR A 156 -14.51 -5.46 -9.81
N LEU A 157 -15.33 -5.33 -8.77
CA LEU A 157 -16.17 -4.15 -8.53
C LEU A 157 -15.30 -2.90 -8.35
N ALA A 158 -14.31 -2.95 -7.46
CA ALA A 158 -13.42 -1.83 -7.18
C ALA A 158 -12.63 -1.41 -8.43
N GLY A 159 -12.11 -2.39 -9.18
CA GLY A 159 -11.41 -2.12 -10.44
C GLY A 159 -12.27 -1.42 -11.48
N ALA A 160 -13.53 -1.85 -11.66
CA ALA A 160 -14.46 -1.23 -12.59
C ALA A 160 -14.86 0.20 -12.17
N GLU A 161 -15.09 0.40 -10.87
CA GLU A 161 -15.47 1.69 -10.31
C GLU A 161 -14.31 2.70 -10.42
N LEU A 162 -13.10 2.29 -10.04
CA LEU A 162 -11.89 3.13 -10.15
C LEU A 162 -11.55 3.48 -11.60
N ALA A 163 -11.76 2.56 -12.55
CA ALA A 163 -11.59 2.85 -13.97
C ALA A 163 -12.60 3.91 -14.46
N THR A 164 -13.83 3.88 -13.94
CA THR A 164 -14.86 4.88 -14.25
C THR A 164 -14.49 6.25 -13.66
N LEU A 165 -14.04 6.29 -12.41
CA LEU A 165 -13.62 7.51 -11.72
C LEU A 165 -12.32 8.12 -12.29
N GLY A 166 -11.43 7.29 -12.83
CA GLY A 166 -10.15 7.69 -13.42
C GLY A 166 -10.21 8.09 -14.90
N GLY A 167 -11.37 7.95 -15.55
CA GLY A 167 -11.58 8.41 -16.92
C GLY A 167 -11.53 9.94 -17.05
N PRO A 168 -11.26 10.49 -18.24
CA PRO A 168 -11.38 11.93 -18.46
C PRO A 168 -12.81 12.39 -18.15
N PRO A 169 -13.00 13.60 -17.58
CA PRO A 169 -14.34 14.14 -17.38
C PRO A 169 -15.09 14.14 -18.74
N PRO A 170 -16.40 13.90 -18.75
CA PRO A 170 -17.17 13.94 -20.00
C PRO A 170 -16.98 15.31 -20.67
N PRO A 171 -16.84 15.37 -22.01
CA PRO A 171 -16.70 16.64 -22.71
C PRO A 171 -18.00 17.44 -22.59
N GLY A 172 -18.02 18.44 -21.70
CA GLY A 172 -19.11 19.40 -21.57
C GLY A 172 -19.66 19.53 -20.15
N ALA A 173 -18.92 20.23 -19.28
CA ALA A 173 -19.45 20.93 -18.12
C ALA A 173 -19.13 22.42 -18.28
#